data_AF-A0A926A0K3-F1
#
_entry.id   AF-A0A926A0K3-F1
#
_cell.length_a   1.000
_cell.length_b   1.000
_cell.length_c   1.000
_cell.angle_alpha   90.00
_cell.angle_beta   90.00
_cell.angle_gamma   90.00
#
_symmetry.space_group_name_H-M   'P 1'
#
loop_
_entity.id
_entity.type
_entity.pdbx_description
1 polymer ?
#
loop_
_entity_poly.entity_id
_entity_poly.type
_entity_poly.pdbx_seq_one_letter_code
_entity_poly.pdbx_strand_id
1 'polypeptide(L)'
;QVGFAILFQTVSQNNQAPWTTIDDIMVRNNLIKNSTQGANLLDRFNSVPTNGTRRVAFVNNVFQDVGRDPNTGQKGAVFQLLGAVQDIAMVNNTATASWGDVAKAVYFDGPAGLRTVIVNNVFPVTAYGIGGSGTGVGTATLAKFAPGAVVAGNVLPLQASKNYPASNFFPVAGAPVLFVNAAGGNFSLTSANSFYSGALGLVGVNGANMSAQTAGVAW
;
A
#
# COMPACT_ATOMS: atom_id res chain seq x y z
N GLN A 1 -4.95 -10.44 16.01
CA GLN A 1 -4.85 -9.79 14.69
C GLN A 1 -6.07 -8.92 14.52
N VAL A 2 -5.91 -7.69 14.02
CA VAL A 2 -7.05 -6.90 13.55
C VAL A 2 -7.20 -7.10 12.05
N GLY A 3 -8.44 -7.23 11.58
CA GLY A 3 -8.75 -7.72 10.22
C GLY A 3 -8.06 -6.92 9.12
N PHE A 4 -7.58 -7.66 8.11
CA PHE A 4 -7.15 -7.13 6.82
C PHE A 4 -8.28 -7.30 5.80
N ALA A 5 -8.45 -6.33 4.90
CA ALA A 5 -9.37 -6.48 3.78
C ALA A 5 -8.91 -7.58 2.81
N ILE A 6 -7.59 -7.70 2.62
CA ILE A 6 -6.97 -8.75 1.80
C ILE A 6 -5.83 -9.39 2.60
N LEU A 7 -5.81 -10.72 2.68
CA LEU A 7 -4.76 -11.48 3.35
C LEU A 7 -4.25 -12.56 2.40
N PHE A 8 -2.97 -12.45 2.03
CA PHE A 8 -2.25 -13.52 1.35
C PHE A 8 -1.23 -14.12 2.29
N GLN A 9 -1.40 -15.41 2.56
CA GLN A 9 -0.58 -16.14 3.48
C GLN A 9 -0.32 -17.57 2.97
N THR A 10 0.93 -17.86 2.62
CA THR A 10 1.30 -19.23 2.25
C THR A 10 1.44 -20.10 3.49
N VAL A 11 0.66 -21.18 3.52
CA VAL A 11 0.65 -22.19 4.59
C VAL A 11 0.92 -23.58 4.02
N SER A 12 1.51 -24.47 4.81
CA SER A 12 1.68 -25.89 4.46
C SER A 12 0.74 -26.73 5.32
N GLN A 13 -0.10 -27.56 4.69
CA GLN A 13 -0.92 -28.52 5.41
C GLN A 13 -0.01 -29.55 6.12
N ASN A 14 -0.16 -29.70 7.44
CA ASN A 14 0.58 -30.63 8.29
C ASN A 14 2.11 -30.60 8.10
N ASN A 15 2.66 -29.48 7.63
CA ASN A 15 4.07 -29.33 7.25
C ASN A 15 4.56 -30.31 6.16
N GLN A 16 3.65 -30.83 5.33
CA GLN A 16 3.93 -31.84 4.30
C GLN A 16 3.59 -31.39 2.88
N ALA A 17 3.27 -30.11 2.67
CA ALA A 17 2.85 -29.58 1.38
C ALA A 17 3.83 -28.49 0.88
N PRO A 18 5.09 -28.84 0.58
CA PRO A 18 6.11 -27.86 0.20
C PRO A 18 5.86 -27.14 -1.12
N TRP A 19 4.96 -27.68 -1.95
CA TRP A 19 4.54 -27.08 -3.20
C TRP A 19 3.57 -25.91 -3.01
N THR A 20 3.04 -25.66 -1.80
CA THR A 20 2.10 -24.55 -1.58
C THR A 20 2.77 -23.20 -1.83
N THR A 21 2.05 -22.34 -2.54
CA THR A 21 2.52 -21.05 -3.02
C THR A 21 1.35 -20.08 -3.09
N ILE A 22 1.64 -18.78 -2.99
CA ILE A 22 0.78 -17.73 -3.53
C ILE A 22 1.64 -17.03 -4.58
N ASP A 23 1.29 -17.23 -5.84
CA ASP A 23 1.97 -16.58 -6.95
C ASP A 23 1.05 -16.17 -8.08
N ASP A 24 1.55 -15.21 -8.87
CA ASP A 24 0.90 -14.69 -10.08
C ASP A 24 -0.48 -14.08 -9.83
N ILE A 25 -0.56 -13.22 -8.80
CA ILE A 25 -1.80 -12.55 -8.40
C ILE A 25 -1.76 -11.07 -8.78
N MET A 26 -2.80 -10.60 -9.46
CA MET A 26 -3.01 -9.18 -9.73
C MET A 26 -4.33 -8.70 -9.15
N VAL A 27 -4.26 -7.87 -8.11
CA VAL A 27 -5.39 -7.13 -7.55
C VAL A 27 -5.43 -5.78 -8.25
N ARG A 28 -6.38 -5.59 -9.16
CA ARG A 28 -6.47 -4.35 -9.93
C ARG A 28 -7.87 -3.81 -10.07
N ASN A 29 -7.98 -2.48 -10.11
CA ASN A 29 -9.22 -1.78 -10.37
C ASN A 29 -10.33 -2.07 -9.34
N ASN A 30 -9.97 -2.28 -8.08
CA ASN A 30 -10.92 -2.53 -6.99
C ASN A 30 -11.15 -1.28 -6.14
N LEU A 31 -12.37 -1.16 -5.63
CA LEU A 31 -12.69 -0.37 -4.45
C LEU A 31 -12.65 -1.28 -3.21
N ILE A 32 -11.77 -0.95 -2.28
CA ILE A 32 -11.63 -1.62 -0.98
C ILE A 32 -11.93 -0.57 0.08
N LYS A 33 -12.98 -0.76 0.90
CA LYS A 33 -13.42 0.27 1.83
C LYS A 33 -13.67 -0.21 3.26
N ASN A 34 -13.57 0.71 4.21
CA ASN A 34 -13.97 0.55 5.61
C ASN A 34 -13.30 -0.62 6.32
N SER A 35 -11.97 -0.70 6.21
CA SER A 35 -11.17 -1.75 6.86
C SER A 35 -10.07 -1.16 7.72
N THR A 36 -9.88 -1.71 8.92
CA THR A 36 -8.82 -1.25 9.82
C THR A 36 -7.44 -1.47 9.23
N GLN A 37 -7.24 -2.51 8.40
CA GLN A 37 -6.01 -2.74 7.64
C GLN A 37 -6.32 -3.05 6.18
N GLY A 38 -5.44 -2.65 5.26
CA GLY A 38 -5.64 -2.87 3.83
C GLY A 38 -5.26 -4.28 3.40
N ALA A 39 -4.04 -4.47 2.93
CA ALA A 39 -3.55 -5.76 2.46
C ALA A 39 -2.34 -6.26 3.26
N ASN A 40 -2.36 -7.55 3.61
CA ASN A 40 -1.22 -8.27 4.17
C ASN A 40 -0.70 -9.29 3.15
N LEU A 41 0.62 -9.32 2.98
CA LEU A 41 1.34 -10.35 2.26
C LEU A 41 2.36 -10.96 3.21
N LEU A 42 2.15 -12.22 3.59
CA LEU A 42 3.07 -13.00 4.39
C LEU A 42 3.75 -14.04 3.51
N ASP A 43 5.08 -13.98 3.42
CA ASP A 43 5.90 -14.92 2.67
C ASP A 43 5.58 -16.37 3.09
N ARG A 44 5.84 -16.70 4.36
CA ARG A 44 5.54 -18.01 4.95
C ARG A 44 5.02 -17.81 6.36
N PHE A 45 4.00 -18.58 6.73
CA PHE A 45 3.47 -18.51 8.10
C PHE A 45 4.48 -18.96 9.17
N ASN A 46 5.36 -19.89 8.83
CA ASN A 46 6.38 -20.45 9.73
C ASN A 46 7.61 -20.90 8.92
N SER A 47 8.60 -21.48 9.60
CA SER A 47 9.86 -21.98 9.01
C SER A 47 9.71 -23.23 8.13
N VAL A 48 8.48 -23.64 7.84
CA VAL A 48 8.19 -24.86 7.07
C VAL A 48 8.52 -24.61 5.59
N PRO A 49 9.03 -25.62 4.87
CA PRO A 49 9.34 -25.46 3.45
C PRO A 49 8.04 -25.18 2.69
N THR A 50 7.91 -23.99 2.14
CA THR A 50 6.90 -23.62 1.15
C THR A 50 7.56 -22.77 0.07
N ASN A 51 6.88 -22.64 -1.07
CA ASN A 51 7.36 -21.78 -2.15
C ASN A 51 7.27 -20.28 -1.81
N GLY A 52 6.53 -19.91 -0.76
CA GLY A 52 6.39 -18.53 -0.31
C GLY A 52 5.45 -17.69 -1.16
N THR A 53 5.23 -16.44 -0.76
CA THR A 53 4.42 -15.48 -1.53
C THR A 53 5.30 -14.68 -2.48
N ARG A 54 4.97 -14.69 -3.77
CA ARG A 54 5.74 -14.01 -4.81
C ARG A 54 4.88 -13.50 -5.96
N ARG A 55 5.37 -12.56 -6.77
CA ARG A 55 4.71 -12.08 -8.00
C ARG A 55 3.27 -11.61 -7.74
N VAL A 56 3.11 -10.71 -6.77
CA VAL A 56 1.81 -10.13 -6.40
C VAL A 56 1.82 -8.64 -6.70
N ALA A 57 0.82 -8.17 -7.45
CA ALA A 57 0.67 -6.78 -7.83
C ALA A 57 -0.67 -6.19 -7.39
N PHE A 58 -0.60 -5.01 -6.76
CA PHE A 58 -1.75 -4.14 -6.48
C PHE A 58 -1.66 -2.94 -7.42
N VAL A 59 -2.56 -2.88 -8.40
CA VAL A 59 -2.51 -1.88 -9.47
C VAL A 59 -3.82 -1.12 -9.58
N ASN A 60 -3.78 0.20 -9.49
CA ASN A 60 -4.95 1.04 -9.77
C ASN A 60 -6.16 0.72 -8.87
N ASN A 61 -5.95 0.48 -7.58
CA ASN A 61 -7.03 0.28 -6.60
C ASN A 61 -7.31 1.55 -5.78
N VAL A 62 -8.53 1.68 -5.29
CA VAL A 62 -8.90 2.64 -4.25
C VAL A 62 -9.03 1.92 -2.91
N PHE A 63 -8.28 2.37 -1.91
CA PHE A 63 -8.40 1.96 -0.51
C PHE A 63 -9.06 3.10 0.28
N GLN A 64 -10.39 3.13 0.30
CA GLN A 64 -11.17 4.20 0.90
C GLN A 64 -11.41 3.95 2.39
N ASP A 65 -11.01 4.90 3.25
CA ASP A 65 -11.16 4.76 4.70
C ASP A 65 -10.52 3.47 5.23
N VAL A 66 -9.28 3.23 4.78
CA VAL A 66 -8.50 2.04 5.13
C VAL A 66 -7.29 2.42 5.98
N GLY A 67 -7.01 1.63 7.00
CA GLY A 67 -5.85 1.82 7.88
C GLY A 67 -6.18 2.45 9.23
N ARG A 68 -7.47 2.59 9.56
CA ARG A 68 -7.93 2.99 10.88
C ARG A 68 -9.31 2.43 11.17
N ASP A 69 -9.49 1.87 12.36
CA ASP A 69 -10.80 1.43 12.83
C ASP A 69 -11.67 2.66 13.18
N PRO A 70 -12.87 2.81 12.60
CA PRO A 70 -13.73 3.97 12.84
C PRO A 70 -14.36 3.98 14.24
N ASN A 71 -14.48 2.82 14.89
CA ASN A 71 -15.13 2.69 16.20
C ASN A 71 -14.12 2.80 17.35
N THR A 72 -12.98 2.13 17.22
CA THR A 72 -11.96 2.06 18.28
C THR A 72 -10.84 3.09 18.10
N GLY A 73 -10.72 3.66 16.90
CA GLY A 73 -9.62 4.54 16.54
C GLY A 73 -8.28 3.81 16.36
N GLN A 74 -8.26 2.47 16.44
CA GLN A 74 -7.06 1.68 16.27
C GLN A 74 -6.43 1.95 14.90
N LYS A 75 -5.14 2.29 14.87
CA LYS A 75 -4.40 2.61 13.66
C LYS A 75 -3.75 1.36 13.07
N GLY A 76 -3.92 1.15 11.78
CA GLY A 76 -3.37 0.02 11.00
C GLY A 76 -2.42 0.47 9.89
N ALA A 77 -2.14 -0.46 8.97
CA ALA A 77 -1.35 -0.20 7.77
C ALA A 77 -2.21 -0.33 6.50
N VAL A 78 -1.93 0.46 5.47
CA VAL A 78 -2.54 0.27 4.14
C VAL A 78 -1.98 -1.02 3.52
N PHE A 79 -0.65 -1.17 3.51
CA PHE A 79 0.00 -2.41 3.11
C PHE A 79 0.93 -2.94 4.21
N GLN A 80 0.96 -4.26 4.36
CA GLN A 80 1.88 -4.95 5.25
C GLN A 80 2.56 -6.09 4.48
N LEU A 81 3.90 -6.11 4.50
CA LEU A 81 4.74 -7.14 3.91
C LEU A 81 5.53 -7.80 5.02
N LEU A 82 5.37 -9.11 5.18
CA LEU A 82 5.99 -9.88 6.24
C LEU A 82 6.84 -11.00 5.64
N GLY A 83 8.10 -11.05 6.03
CA GLY A 83 9.07 -12.03 5.54
C GLY A 83 9.61 -11.70 4.15
N ALA A 84 10.30 -12.69 3.56
CA ALA A 84 11.07 -12.53 2.33
C ALA A 84 10.21 -12.57 1.06
N VAL A 85 9.09 -11.83 1.04
CA VAL A 85 8.21 -11.73 -0.13
C VAL A 85 8.97 -11.20 -1.34
N GLN A 86 8.68 -11.74 -2.52
CA GLN A 86 9.43 -11.43 -3.74
C GLN A 86 8.53 -10.91 -4.86
N ASP A 87 9.05 -10.00 -5.70
CA ASP A 87 8.33 -9.52 -6.89
C ASP A 87 6.98 -8.88 -6.52
N ILE A 88 7.01 -7.93 -5.59
CA ILE A 88 5.81 -7.26 -5.10
C ILE A 88 5.70 -5.88 -5.72
N ALA A 89 4.56 -5.56 -6.31
CA ALA A 89 4.30 -4.26 -6.93
C ALA A 89 3.07 -3.58 -6.31
N MET A 90 3.22 -2.32 -5.93
CA MET A 90 2.16 -1.42 -5.51
C MET A 90 2.24 -0.19 -6.42
N VAL A 91 1.34 -0.12 -7.41
CA VAL A 91 1.43 0.87 -8.47
C VAL A 91 0.10 1.59 -8.64
N ASN A 92 0.14 2.92 -8.65
CA ASN A 92 -1.04 3.74 -8.97
C ASN A 92 -2.26 3.50 -8.06
N ASN A 93 -2.06 3.09 -6.81
CA ASN A 93 -3.16 2.97 -5.85
C ASN A 93 -3.44 4.32 -5.19
N THR A 94 -4.70 4.60 -4.87
CA THR A 94 -5.09 5.73 -4.02
C THR A 94 -5.67 5.21 -2.72
N ALA A 95 -5.07 5.56 -1.60
CA ALA A 95 -5.55 5.25 -0.27
C ALA A 95 -5.95 6.54 0.47
N THR A 96 -7.11 6.51 1.13
CA THR A 96 -7.65 7.64 1.90
C THR A 96 -8.04 7.19 3.30
N ALA A 97 -8.06 8.14 4.22
CA ALA A 97 -8.60 7.96 5.56
C ALA A 97 -9.22 9.28 6.00
N SER A 98 -10.54 9.30 6.16
CA SER A 98 -11.31 10.51 6.48
C SER A 98 -11.13 10.95 7.95
N TRP A 99 -10.54 10.09 8.80
CA TRP A 99 -10.47 10.27 10.24
C TRP A 99 -9.01 10.20 10.73
N GLY A 100 -8.39 11.35 10.94
CA GLY A 100 -6.99 11.48 11.42
C GLY A 100 -5.98 10.63 10.66
N ASP A 101 -4.87 10.26 11.31
CA ASP A 101 -3.75 9.58 10.68
C ASP A 101 -3.78 8.04 10.84
N VAL A 102 -3.42 7.35 9.76
CA VAL A 102 -3.17 5.90 9.72
C VAL A 102 -1.80 5.59 10.35
N ALA A 103 -1.51 4.38 10.82
CA ALA A 103 -0.21 4.11 11.43
C ALA A 103 0.93 4.11 10.38
N LYS A 104 0.73 3.39 9.28
CA LYS A 104 1.74 3.16 8.23
C LYS A 104 1.11 3.17 6.85
N ALA A 105 1.77 3.81 5.89
CA ALA A 105 1.48 3.61 4.47
C ALA A 105 1.86 2.18 4.06
N VAL A 106 3.10 1.79 4.37
CA VAL A 106 3.61 0.43 4.14
C VAL A 106 4.39 -0.01 5.37
N TYR A 107 4.09 -1.21 5.87
CA TYR A 107 4.78 -1.82 7.00
C TYR A 107 5.57 -3.05 6.59
N PHE A 108 6.82 -3.13 7.06
CA PHE A 108 7.70 -4.28 6.84
C PHE A 108 8.09 -4.96 8.16
N ASP A 109 8.18 -6.29 8.13
CA ASP A 109 8.78 -7.08 9.21
C ASP A 109 9.36 -8.40 8.69
N GLY A 110 10.24 -9.03 9.46
CA GLY A 110 10.87 -10.30 9.14
C GLY A 110 12.07 -10.18 8.17
N PRO A 111 12.49 -11.31 7.56
CA PRO A 111 13.58 -11.32 6.58
C PRO A 111 13.32 -10.41 5.37
N ALA A 112 14.40 -9.94 4.72
CA ALA A 112 14.31 -9.04 3.59
C ALA A 112 13.67 -9.71 2.35
N GLY A 113 12.71 -9.01 1.74
CA GLY A 113 12.19 -9.31 0.42
C GLY A 113 13.04 -8.70 -0.69
N LEU A 114 12.79 -9.10 -1.94
CA LEU A 114 13.51 -8.59 -3.11
C LEU A 114 12.54 -8.13 -4.19
N ARG A 115 13.01 -7.19 -5.02
CA ARG A 115 12.30 -6.70 -6.21
C ARG A 115 10.93 -6.10 -5.85
N THR A 116 10.91 -5.26 -4.82
CA THR A 116 9.72 -4.50 -4.40
C THR A 116 9.62 -3.19 -5.19
N VAL A 117 8.43 -2.90 -5.71
CA VAL A 117 8.12 -1.67 -6.44
C VAL A 117 6.96 -0.97 -5.74
N ILE A 118 7.16 0.28 -5.32
CA ILE A 118 6.14 1.13 -4.71
C ILE A 118 6.16 2.45 -5.48
N VAL A 119 5.30 2.59 -6.48
CA VAL A 119 5.39 3.71 -7.43
C VAL A 119 4.06 4.38 -7.70
N ASN A 120 4.07 5.71 -7.75
CA ASN A 120 2.91 6.54 -8.11
C ASN A 120 1.67 6.29 -7.24
N ASN A 121 1.82 5.90 -5.96
CA ASN A 121 0.67 5.73 -5.07
C ASN A 121 0.35 7.05 -4.35
N VAL A 122 -0.92 7.25 -4.00
CA VAL A 122 -1.37 8.28 -3.07
C VAL A 122 -1.67 7.61 -1.73
N PHE A 123 -0.98 7.98 -0.66
CA PHE A 123 -1.24 7.48 0.69
C PHE A 123 -1.98 8.51 1.54
N PRO A 124 -2.77 8.07 2.54
CA PRO A 124 -3.33 8.98 3.52
C PRO A 124 -2.22 9.56 4.39
N VAL A 125 -2.58 10.58 5.19
CA VAL A 125 -1.70 11.03 6.27
C VAL A 125 -1.44 9.85 7.21
N THR A 126 -0.17 9.61 7.52
CA THR A 126 0.23 8.51 8.39
C THR A 126 1.21 8.97 9.48
N ALA A 127 1.21 8.28 10.61
CA ALA A 127 2.16 8.54 11.69
C ALA A 127 3.62 8.23 11.28
N TYR A 128 3.83 7.24 10.40
CA TYR A 128 5.17 6.70 10.14
C TYR A 128 5.44 6.32 8.68
N GLY A 129 4.66 6.80 7.71
CA GLY A 129 4.90 6.59 6.28
C GLY A 129 5.20 5.12 5.93
N ILE A 130 6.27 4.91 5.17
CA ILE A 130 6.90 3.59 4.98
C ILE A 130 7.80 3.30 6.19
N GLY A 131 7.54 2.22 6.93
CA GLY A 131 8.29 1.87 8.14
C GLY A 131 8.37 0.36 8.40
N GLY A 132 9.26 -0.07 9.29
CA GLY A 132 9.38 -1.47 9.68
C GLY A 132 9.99 -1.70 11.05
N SER A 133 9.87 -2.93 11.55
CA SER A 133 10.30 -3.32 12.90
C SER A 133 11.77 -2.97 13.20
N GLY A 134 11.97 -2.17 14.26
CA GLY A 134 13.30 -1.79 14.74
C GLY A 134 14.07 -0.88 13.78
N THR A 135 13.40 -0.11 12.93
CA THR A 135 14.04 0.82 11.98
C THR A 135 13.36 2.19 11.97
N GLY A 136 14.08 3.21 11.48
CA GLY A 136 13.48 4.50 11.11
C GLY A 136 12.67 4.41 9.82
N VAL A 137 11.87 5.44 9.54
CA VAL A 137 11.01 5.52 8.34
C VAL A 137 11.82 5.64 7.04
N GLY A 138 11.22 5.25 5.91
CA GLY A 138 11.76 5.43 4.57
C GLY A 138 13.00 4.57 4.31
N THR A 139 14.09 5.21 3.89
CA THR A 139 15.34 4.60 3.40
C THR A 139 15.95 3.60 4.38
N ALA A 140 15.90 3.87 5.69
CA ALA A 140 16.42 2.94 6.70
C ALA A 140 15.61 1.63 6.74
N THR A 141 14.28 1.71 6.66
CA THR A 141 13.39 0.55 6.52
C THR A 141 13.67 -0.18 5.21
N LEU A 142 13.72 0.55 4.09
CA LEU A 142 13.90 -0.02 2.76
C LEU A 142 15.24 -0.76 2.63
N ALA A 143 16.33 -0.20 3.15
CA ALA A 143 17.64 -0.84 3.14
C ALA A 143 17.66 -2.19 3.88
N LYS A 144 16.88 -2.33 4.96
CA LYS A 144 16.80 -3.56 5.75
C LYS A 144 15.85 -4.58 5.14
N PHE A 145 14.64 -4.17 4.75
CA PHE A 145 13.55 -5.11 4.46
C PHE A 145 13.23 -5.25 2.96
N ALA A 146 13.62 -4.29 2.14
CA ALA A 146 13.37 -4.30 0.70
C ALA A 146 14.59 -3.71 -0.05
N PRO A 147 15.79 -4.28 0.12
CA PRO A 147 17.00 -3.77 -0.53
C PRO A 147 16.82 -3.73 -2.06
N GLY A 148 17.18 -2.58 -2.65
CA GLY A 148 17.01 -2.35 -4.08
C GLY A 148 15.57 -2.04 -4.52
N ALA A 149 14.64 -1.79 -3.58
CA ALA A 149 13.28 -1.40 -3.92
C ALA A 149 13.21 -0.10 -4.73
N VAL A 150 12.30 -0.06 -5.69
CA VAL A 150 11.99 1.14 -6.48
C VAL A 150 10.85 1.89 -5.78
N VAL A 151 11.17 3.05 -5.20
CA VAL A 151 10.19 3.87 -4.48
C VAL A 151 10.20 5.30 -5.02
N ALA A 152 9.26 5.62 -5.91
CA ALA A 152 9.23 6.92 -6.61
C ALA A 152 7.80 7.37 -6.93
N GLY A 153 7.59 8.67 -7.04
CA GLY A 153 6.33 9.28 -7.42
C GLY A 153 5.19 9.12 -6.41
N ASN A 154 5.47 8.62 -5.20
CA ASN A 154 4.43 8.42 -4.18
C ASN A 154 4.14 9.73 -3.45
N VAL A 155 2.86 9.95 -3.13
CA VAL A 155 2.41 11.04 -2.27
C VAL A 155 2.36 10.53 -0.84
N LEU A 156 3.20 11.10 0.02
CA LEU A 156 3.37 10.74 1.42
C LEU A 156 3.18 11.99 2.30
N PRO A 157 1.94 12.40 2.58
CA PRO A 157 1.66 13.62 3.33
C PRO A 157 2.34 13.64 4.71
N LEU A 158 2.84 14.81 5.09
CA LEU A 158 3.51 15.10 6.37
C LEU A 158 4.79 14.30 6.66
N GLN A 159 5.30 13.53 5.71
CA GLN A 159 6.58 12.83 5.88
C GLN A 159 7.77 13.74 5.50
N ALA A 160 8.93 13.52 6.13
CA ALA A 160 10.12 14.30 5.85
C ALA A 160 10.87 13.73 4.63
N SER A 161 10.97 14.53 3.56
CA SER A 161 11.59 14.11 2.28
C SER A 161 13.00 13.53 2.42
N LYS A 162 13.81 14.06 3.36
CA LYS A 162 15.16 13.58 3.65
C LYS A 162 15.25 12.09 4.02
N ASN A 163 14.15 11.49 4.48
CA ASN A 163 14.13 10.10 4.89
C ASN A 163 13.85 9.15 3.72
N TYR A 164 13.46 9.63 2.54
CA TYR A 164 12.98 8.79 1.44
C TYR A 164 13.88 8.90 0.21
N PRO A 165 13.83 7.91 -0.70
CA PRO A 165 14.38 8.06 -2.04
C PRO A 165 13.81 9.31 -2.74
N ALA A 166 14.61 9.86 -3.66
CA ALA A 166 14.22 11.04 -4.42
C ALA A 166 12.93 10.82 -5.23
N SER A 167 12.36 11.92 -5.73
CA SER A 167 11.19 11.90 -6.62
C SER A 167 9.88 11.41 -5.99
N ASN A 168 9.76 11.45 -4.66
CA ASN A 168 8.48 11.30 -3.95
C ASN A 168 7.94 12.69 -3.55
N PHE A 169 6.64 12.78 -3.27
CA PHE A 169 5.94 14.02 -2.96
C PHE A 169 5.51 14.05 -1.50
N PHE A 170 5.68 15.20 -0.85
CA PHE A 170 5.47 15.35 0.60
C PHE A 170 4.57 16.57 0.89
N PRO A 171 3.26 16.51 0.60
CA PRO A 171 2.35 17.60 0.93
C PRO A 171 2.38 17.93 2.42
N VAL A 172 2.45 19.23 2.72
CA VAL A 172 2.47 19.75 4.10
C VAL A 172 1.06 20.05 4.59
N ALA A 173 0.92 20.33 5.89
CA ALA A 173 -0.35 20.76 6.47
C ALA A 173 -0.88 21.99 5.73
N GLY A 174 -2.16 21.98 5.37
CA GLY A 174 -2.81 23.05 4.59
C GLY A 174 -2.69 22.93 3.07
N ALA A 175 -1.95 21.95 2.55
CA ALA A 175 -1.92 21.61 1.12
C ALA A 175 -2.74 20.32 0.88
N PRO A 176 -4.07 20.42 0.68
CA PRO A 176 -4.92 19.24 0.55
C PRO A 176 -4.58 18.46 -0.74
N VAL A 177 -4.74 17.14 -0.67
CA VAL A 177 -4.81 16.30 -1.86
C VAL A 177 -6.18 16.52 -2.50
N LEU A 178 -6.19 17.05 -3.72
CA LEU A 178 -7.43 17.41 -4.43
C LEU A 178 -7.86 16.27 -5.35
N PHE A 179 -9.01 15.69 -5.08
CA PHE A 179 -9.63 14.67 -5.93
C PHE A 179 -10.71 15.27 -6.83
N VAL A 180 -10.95 14.65 -7.99
CA VAL A 180 -11.97 15.12 -8.95
C VAL A 180 -13.37 15.12 -8.33
N ASN A 181 -13.77 14.03 -7.67
CA ASN A 181 -15.03 13.95 -6.93
C ASN A 181 -14.98 12.81 -5.92
N ALA A 182 -14.34 13.03 -4.76
CA ALA A 182 -14.22 11.99 -3.72
C ALA A 182 -15.60 11.52 -3.20
N ALA A 183 -16.57 12.44 -3.03
CA ALA A 183 -17.92 12.10 -2.57
C ALA A 183 -18.69 11.22 -3.57
N GLY A 184 -18.40 11.36 -4.86
CA GLY A 184 -18.93 10.51 -5.93
C GLY A 184 -18.00 9.37 -6.35
N GLY A 185 -16.97 9.04 -5.56
CA GLY A 185 -16.10 7.89 -5.82
C GLY A 185 -14.97 8.09 -6.82
N ASN A 186 -14.80 9.29 -7.37
CA ASN A 186 -13.71 9.60 -8.27
C ASN A 186 -12.50 10.16 -7.49
N PHE A 187 -11.65 9.24 -7.07
CA PHE A 187 -10.40 9.51 -6.35
C PHE A 187 -9.19 9.76 -7.27
N SER A 188 -9.42 10.11 -8.54
CA SER A 188 -8.34 10.63 -9.39
C SER A 188 -7.89 11.98 -8.86
N LEU A 189 -6.59 12.25 -8.92
CA LEU A 189 -6.07 13.59 -8.64
C LEU A 189 -6.58 14.58 -9.69
N THR A 190 -6.86 15.81 -9.27
CA THR A 190 -7.04 16.93 -10.20
C THR A 190 -5.67 17.43 -10.68
N SER A 191 -5.63 18.09 -11.84
CA SER A 191 -4.42 18.72 -12.38
C SER A 191 -3.91 19.89 -11.54
N ALA A 192 -4.68 20.36 -10.55
CA ALA A 192 -4.27 21.40 -9.62
C ALA A 192 -3.27 20.90 -8.56
N ASN A 193 -3.14 19.59 -8.37
CA ASN A 193 -2.10 19.04 -7.49
C ASN A 193 -0.72 19.20 -8.14
N SER A 194 0.27 19.70 -7.40
CA SER A 194 1.68 19.76 -7.86
C SER A 194 2.29 18.38 -8.12
N PHE A 195 1.65 17.32 -7.64
CA PHE A 195 2.03 15.92 -7.77
C PHE A 195 1.02 15.13 -8.64
N TYR A 196 0.33 15.80 -9.56
CA TYR A 196 -0.60 15.16 -10.51
C TYR A 196 0.09 14.10 -11.39
N SER A 197 1.37 14.30 -11.71
CA SER A 197 2.20 13.36 -12.47
C SER A 197 3.48 13.00 -11.70
N GLY A 198 3.98 11.79 -11.94
CA GLY A 198 5.10 11.18 -11.25
C GLY A 198 5.88 10.24 -12.17
N ALA A 199 6.58 9.27 -11.60
CA ALA A 199 7.58 8.44 -12.30
C ALA A 199 7.00 7.62 -13.47
N LEU A 200 5.74 7.17 -13.38
CA LEU A 200 5.05 6.38 -14.42
C LEU A 200 3.86 7.13 -15.05
N GLY A 201 3.89 8.47 -15.09
CA GLY A 201 2.76 9.27 -15.57
C GLY A 201 1.84 9.69 -14.44
N LEU A 202 0.52 9.59 -14.61
CA LEU A 202 -0.45 10.02 -13.59
C LEU A 202 -0.20 9.33 -12.24
N VAL A 203 -0.38 10.07 -11.15
CA VAL A 203 -0.22 9.57 -9.77
C VAL A 203 -1.58 9.17 -9.20
N GLY A 204 -1.59 8.08 -8.44
CA GLY A 204 -2.79 7.48 -7.88
C GLY A 204 -3.63 6.75 -8.92
N VAL A 205 -4.87 6.49 -8.54
CA VAL A 205 -5.85 5.78 -9.37
C VAL A 205 -6.21 6.60 -10.62
N ASN A 206 -6.29 5.92 -11.75
CA ASN A 206 -6.99 6.39 -12.92
C ASN A 206 -8.50 6.15 -12.73
N GLY A 207 -9.24 7.22 -12.45
CA GLY A 207 -10.67 7.16 -12.18
C GLY A 207 -11.52 6.79 -13.39
N ALA A 208 -11.08 7.01 -14.64
CA ALA A 208 -11.83 6.52 -15.79
C ALA A 208 -11.91 4.99 -15.79
N ASN A 209 -10.78 4.33 -15.49
CA ASN A 209 -10.73 2.88 -15.33
C ASN A 209 -11.51 2.41 -14.10
N MET A 210 -11.48 3.16 -12.99
CA MET A 210 -12.20 2.79 -11.77
C MET A 210 -13.72 2.93 -11.96
N SER A 211 -14.20 4.06 -12.47
CA SER A 211 -15.63 4.33 -12.68
C SER A 211 -16.28 3.32 -13.62
N ALA A 212 -15.56 2.83 -14.63
CA ALA A 212 -16.03 1.76 -15.50
C ALA A 212 -16.26 0.44 -14.74
N GLN A 213 -15.43 0.14 -13.74
CA GLN A 213 -15.47 -1.11 -12.97
C GLN A 213 -16.43 -1.05 -11.77
N THR A 214 -16.71 0.14 -11.25
CA THR A 214 -17.58 0.37 -10.09
C THR A 214 -18.93 0.99 -10.46
N ALA A 215 -19.35 0.89 -11.72
CA ALA A 215 -20.63 1.43 -12.16
C ALA A 215 -21.79 0.79 -11.37
N GLY A 216 -22.67 1.62 -10.80
CA GLY A 216 -23.80 1.17 -9.98
C GLY A 216 -23.45 0.81 -8.53
N VAL A 217 -22.19 0.96 -8.10
CA VAL A 217 -21.79 0.78 -6.69
C VAL A 217 -21.99 2.09 -5.93
N ALA A 218 -22.62 2.02 -4.75
CA ALA A 218 -22.75 3.15 -3.85
C ALA A 218 -21.41 3.42 -3.12
N TRP A 219 -20.97 4.67 -3.15
CA TRP A 219 -19.73 5.13 -2.54
C TRP A 219 -19.93 5.47 -1.06
#